data_AF-A0A7L0WV06-F1
#
_entry.id   AF-A0A7L0WV06-F1
#
_cell.length_a   1.000
_cell.length_b   1.000
_cell.length_c   1.000
_cell.angle_alpha   90.00
_cell.angle_beta   90.00
_cell.angle_gamma   90.00
#
_symmetry.space_group_name_H-M   'P 1'
#
loop_
_entity.id
_entity.type
_entity.pdbx_description
1 polymer ?
#
loop_
_entity_poly.entity_id
_entity_poly.type
_entity_poly.pdbx_seq_one_letter_code
_entity_poly.pdbx_strand_id
1 'polypeptide(L)'
;QVVELLECIPPLLLLLLAWGLDHALVGLLSTIQQHSFVQYSFHSSHHLAVHVMGTSLMAQLLRSTIGALNSSSDTELETSNFACLPQPRSMTRQQYVDSFVPLAVLVLLCLLQAYAYRLRRVIASFYFPKQEKSRVLYLYNKLLRQRHCFVRLQRERIARRVRRYPAVGTVLLEWCCRRWPRLRR
;
A
#
# COMPACT_ATOMS: atom_id res chain seq x y z
N GLN A 1 10.73 3.25 -21.77
CA GLN A 1 9.38 2.71 -21.48
C GLN A 1 9.37 1.91 -20.18
N VAL A 2 10.10 0.79 -20.05
CA VAL A 2 10.14 0.05 -18.76
C VAL A 2 10.76 0.88 -17.62
N VAL A 3 11.77 1.70 -17.92
CA VAL A 3 12.42 2.60 -16.96
C VAL A 3 11.47 3.71 -16.46
N GLU A 4 10.71 4.34 -17.35
CA GLU A 4 9.76 5.41 -16.93
C GLU A 4 8.54 4.88 -16.17
N LEU A 5 8.08 3.66 -16.49
CA LEU A 5 7.07 2.97 -15.68
C LEU A 5 7.60 2.63 -14.29
N LEU A 6 8.88 2.25 -14.18
CA LEU A 6 9.54 1.97 -12.91
C LEU A 6 9.69 3.23 -12.06
N GLU A 7 9.89 4.41 -12.67
CA GLU A 7 9.91 5.70 -11.98
C GLU A 7 8.54 6.14 -11.45
N CYS A 8 7.43 5.64 -12.00
CA CYS A 8 6.08 5.91 -11.51
C CYS A 8 5.70 5.08 -10.27
N ILE A 9 6.42 3.99 -9.99
CA ILE A 9 6.15 3.10 -8.86
C ILE A 9 6.39 3.77 -7.48
N PRO A 10 7.52 4.46 -7.24
CA PRO A 10 7.76 5.12 -5.95
C PRO A 10 6.70 6.15 -5.53
N PRO A 11 6.22 7.08 -6.39
CA PRO A 11 5.17 8.03 -5.99
C PRO A 11 3.82 7.35 -5.74
N LEU A 12 3.49 6.28 -6.47
CA LEU A 12 2.29 5.47 -6.20
C LEU A 12 2.36 4.76 -4.84
N LEU A 13 3.52 4.18 -4.50
CA LEU A 13 3.73 3.53 -3.22
C LEU A 13 3.64 4.53 -2.06
N LEU A 14 4.25 5.70 -2.21
CA LEU A 14 4.23 6.75 -1.19
C LEU A 14 2.81 7.27 -0.95
N LEU A 15 1.99 7.36 -2.00
CA LEU A 15 0.59 7.76 -1.89
C LEU A 15 -0.26 6.72 -1.16
N LEU A 16 -0.09 5.43 -1.50
CA LEU A 16 -0.75 4.32 -0.79
C LEU A 16 -0.39 4.31 0.69
N LEU A 17 0.89 4.53 1.01
CA LEU A 17 1.38 4.60 2.37
C LEU A 17 0.76 5.79 3.13
N ALA A 18 0.77 6.98 2.53
CA ALA A 18 0.22 8.19 3.14
C ALA A 18 -1.30 8.07 3.39
N TRP A 19 -2.03 7.51 2.43
CA TRP A 19 -3.46 7.24 2.57
C TRP A 19 -3.75 6.24 3.69
N GLY A 20 -2.98 5.16 3.78
CA GLY A 20 -3.10 4.18 4.86
C GLY A 20 -2.80 4.79 6.23
N LEU A 21 -1.77 5.64 6.31
CA LEU A 21 -1.38 6.32 7.54
C LEU A 21 -2.47 7.28 8.02
N ASP A 22 -3.07 8.07 7.13
CA ASP A 22 -4.15 9.01 7.50
C ASP A 22 -5.39 8.27 8.02
N HIS A 23 -5.79 7.17 7.37
CA HIS A 23 -6.87 6.31 7.86
C HIS A 23 -6.56 5.69 9.22
N ALA A 24 -5.33 5.19 9.40
CA ALA A 24 -4.89 4.61 10.66
C ALA A 24 -4.91 5.67 11.78
N LEU A 25 -4.42 6.88 11.50
CA LEU A 25 -4.43 7.99 12.45
C LEU A 25 -5.86 8.38 12.82
N VAL A 26 -6.73 8.63 11.85
CA VAL A 26 -8.14 8.99 12.11
C VAL A 26 -8.83 7.89 12.92
N GLY A 27 -8.64 6.62 12.56
CA GLY A 27 -9.20 5.48 13.29
C GLY A 27 -8.68 5.35 14.72
N LEU A 28 -7.37 5.55 14.93
CA LEU A 28 -6.77 5.54 16.26
C LEU A 28 -7.31 6.69 17.12
N LEU A 29 -7.32 7.91 16.59
CA LEU A 29 -7.83 9.08 17.30
C LEU A 29 -9.33 8.97 17.62
N SER A 30 -10.14 8.41 16.71
CA SER A 30 -11.57 8.16 17.00
C SER A 30 -11.78 7.08 18.05
N THR A 31 -10.94 6.04 18.05
CA THR A 31 -11.00 4.96 19.06
C THR A 31 -10.60 5.49 20.43
N ILE A 32 -9.56 6.32 20.50
CA ILE A 32 -9.13 7.02 21.74
C ILE A 32 -10.26 7.93 22.24
N GLN A 33 -10.91 8.68 21.34
CA GLN A 33 -12.02 9.55 21.70
C GLN A 33 -13.19 8.79 22.33
N GLN A 34 -13.55 7.62 21.76
CA GLN A 34 -14.66 6.79 22.25
C GLN A 34 -14.37 6.15 23.61
N HIS A 35 -13.14 5.71 23.85
CA HIS A 35 -12.76 5.02 25.09
C HIS A 35 -12.27 5.95 26.21
N SER A 36 -11.86 7.19 25.89
CA SER A 36 -11.34 8.16 26.86
C SER A 36 -12.40 9.16 27.36
N PHE A 37 -13.64 9.09 26.88
CA PHE A 37 -14.71 9.94 27.38
C PHE A 37 -15.12 9.47 28.79
N VAL A 38 -14.69 10.23 29.80
CA VAL A 38 -15.06 10.00 31.20
C VAL A 38 -15.75 11.24 31.73
N GLN A 39 -16.99 11.07 32.17
CA GLN A 39 -17.80 12.10 32.81
C GLN A 39 -17.98 11.71 34.28
N TYR A 40 -17.32 12.43 35.17
CA TYR A 40 -17.42 12.21 36.62
C TYR A 40 -18.42 13.22 37.20
N SER A 41 -19.61 12.74 37.56
CA SER A 41 -20.57 13.47 38.38
C SER A 41 -20.26 13.19 39.85
N PHE A 42 -19.47 14.05 40.50
CA PHE A 42 -19.22 13.95 41.93
C PHE A 42 -20.40 14.56 42.70
N HIS A 43 -21.33 13.71 43.16
CA HIS A 43 -22.32 14.07 44.18
C HIS A 43 -21.76 13.74 45.56
N SER A 44 -21.38 14.74 46.34
CA SER A 44 -20.94 14.58 47.74
C SER A 44 -21.96 15.24 48.67
N SER A 45 -22.95 14.46 49.12
CA SER A 45 -23.96 14.91 50.09
C SER A 45 -23.50 14.58 51.52
N HIS A 46 -22.64 15.42 52.10
CA HIS A 46 -22.24 15.30 53.51
C HIS A 46 -23.20 16.08 54.42
N HIS A 47 -24.25 15.42 54.93
CA HIS A 47 -25.10 15.97 55.99
C HIS A 47 -24.42 15.80 57.36
N LEU A 48 -23.64 16.79 57.78
CA LEU A 48 -23.01 16.85 59.10
C LEU A 48 -23.86 17.73 60.04
N ALA A 49 -24.81 17.13 60.73
CA ALA A 49 -25.60 17.80 61.77
C ALA A 49 -24.90 17.65 63.13
N VAL A 50 -24.20 18.71 63.58
CA VAL A 50 -23.47 18.71 64.85
C VAL A 50 -24.30 19.41 65.93
N HIS A 51 -24.88 18.65 66.86
CA HIS A 51 -25.58 19.18 68.03
C HIS A 51 -24.61 19.41 69.20
N VAL A 52 -24.29 20.68 69.47
CA VAL A 52 -23.55 21.06 70.69
C VAL A 52 -24.53 21.06 71.87
N MET A 53 -24.18 20.40 72.99
CA MET A 53 -24.96 20.41 74.25
C MET A 53 -24.21 21.20 75.33
N GLY A 54 -24.94 22.00 76.12
CA GLY A 54 -24.39 22.84 77.19
C GLY A 54 -24.67 24.35 77.02
N THR A 55 -24.69 25.07 78.16
CA THR A 55 -24.97 26.51 78.28
C THR A 55 -23.72 27.36 78.54
N SER A 56 -22.52 26.78 78.41
CA SER A 56 -21.26 27.51 78.61
C SER A 56 -20.99 28.51 77.46
N LEU A 57 -20.20 29.55 77.75
CA LEU A 57 -19.80 30.56 76.75
C LEU A 57 -19.09 29.94 75.53
N MET A 58 -18.28 28.90 75.73
CA MET A 58 -17.66 28.13 74.64
C MET A 58 -18.68 27.39 73.76
N ALA A 59 -19.74 26.83 74.37
CA ALA A 59 -20.81 26.17 73.62
C ALA A 59 -21.64 27.17 72.79
N GLN A 60 -21.82 28.40 73.27
CA GLN A 60 -22.47 29.48 72.51
C GLN A 60 -21.61 29.94 71.32
N LEU A 61 -20.31 30.11 71.52
CA LEU A 61 -19.39 30.48 70.43
C LEU A 61 -19.35 29.40 69.34
N LEU A 62 -19.19 28.14 69.71
CA LEU A 62 -19.19 27.02 68.77
C LEU A 62 -20.52 26.89 68.02
N ARG A 63 -21.66 27.13 68.69
CA ARG A 63 -22.97 27.11 68.04
C ARG A 63 -23.15 28.27 67.05
N SER A 64 -22.57 29.43 67.35
CA SER A 64 -22.61 30.61 66.45
C SER A 64 -21.72 30.45 65.21
N THR A 65 -20.54 29.84 65.35
CA THR A 65 -19.63 29.59 64.22
C THR A 65 -20.09 28.43 63.35
N ILE A 66 -20.62 27.35 63.94
CA ILE A 66 -21.18 26.20 63.21
C ILE A 66 -22.51 26.59 62.53
N GLY A 67 -23.33 27.45 63.15
CA GLY A 67 -24.57 27.97 62.56
C GLY A 67 -24.34 28.81 61.28
N ALA A 68 -23.23 29.54 61.21
CA ALA A 68 -22.84 30.28 60.00
C ALA A 68 -22.28 29.38 58.88
N LEU A 69 -21.85 28.16 59.22
CA LEU A 69 -21.29 27.16 58.30
C LEU A 69 -22.29 26.04 57.97
N ASN A 70 -23.50 26.05 58.56
CA ASN A 70 -24.58 25.09 58.35
C ASN A 70 -25.28 25.25 56.99
N SER A 71 -24.57 25.74 55.98
CA SER A 71 -25.06 25.74 54.60
C SER A 71 -24.73 24.37 54.03
N SER A 72 -25.74 23.52 53.87
CA SER A 72 -25.66 22.33 53.02
C SER A 72 -25.29 22.79 51.61
N SER A 73 -23.98 22.82 51.32
CA SER A 73 -23.49 23.15 50.00
C SER A 73 -23.60 21.89 49.15
N ASP A 74 -24.71 21.74 48.44
CA ASP A 74 -24.82 20.83 47.30
C ASP A 74 -23.88 21.35 46.22
N THR A 75 -22.61 20.94 46.29
CA THR A 75 -21.64 21.23 45.24
C THR A 75 -21.72 20.12 44.20
N GLU A 76 -22.58 20.32 43.20
CA GLU A 76 -22.57 19.51 41.99
C GLU A 76 -21.36 19.93 41.14
N LEU A 77 -20.24 19.21 41.32
CA LEU A 77 -19.07 19.36 40.44
C LEU A 77 -19.18 18.36 39.30
N GLU A 78 -19.80 18.79 38.21
CA GLU A 78 -19.68 18.11 36.92
C GLU A 78 -18.33 18.45 36.30
N THR A 79 -17.38 17.51 36.39
CA THR A 79 -16.08 17.64 35.71
C THR A 79 -16.05 16.71 34.51
N SER A 80 -15.98 17.30 33.31
CA SER A 80 -15.91 16.55 32.05
C SER A 80 -14.52 16.70 31.41
N ASN A 81 -13.97 15.60 30.91
CA ASN A 81 -12.66 15.61 30.23
C ASN A 81 -12.74 16.12 28.77
N PHE A 82 -13.92 16.57 28.31
CA PHE A 82 -14.20 16.90 26.90
C PHE A 82 -13.23 17.92 26.30
N ALA A 83 -12.77 18.90 27.08
CA ALA A 83 -11.81 19.91 26.64
C ALA A 83 -10.42 19.35 26.32
N CYS A 84 -10.08 18.18 26.88
CA CYS A 84 -8.78 17.52 26.70
C CYS A 84 -8.82 16.39 25.66
N LEU A 85 -9.99 16.05 25.12
CA LEU A 85 -10.11 14.98 24.12
C LEU A 85 -9.56 15.46 22.77
N PRO A 86 -8.66 14.71 22.13
CA PRO A 86 -8.14 15.09 20.82
C PRO A 86 -9.27 14.99 19.79
N GLN A 87 -9.57 16.09 19.10
CA GLN A 87 -10.55 16.12 18.02
C GLN A 87 -9.90 15.57 16.74
N PRO A 88 -10.34 14.41 16.21
CA PRO A 88 -9.84 13.90 14.94
C PRO A 88 -10.24 14.85 13.82
N ARG A 89 -9.30 15.69 13.37
CA ARG A 89 -9.47 16.47 12.14
C ARG A 89 -9.03 15.62 10.97
N SER A 90 -9.99 15.06 10.24
CA SER A 90 -9.72 14.47 8.94
C SER A 90 -9.36 15.56 7.94
N MET A 91 -8.44 15.24 7.04
CA MET A 91 -8.10 16.13 5.94
C MET A 91 -9.33 16.32 5.06
N THR A 92 -9.64 17.57 4.70
CA THR A 92 -10.85 17.87 3.93
C THR A 92 -10.81 17.20 2.56
N ARG A 93 -11.96 16.82 2.01
CA ARG A 93 -12.04 16.19 0.68
C ARG A 93 -11.34 17.01 -0.40
N GLN A 94 -11.35 18.33 -0.29
CA GLN A 94 -10.66 19.23 -1.22
C GLN A 94 -9.14 19.06 -1.19
N GLN A 95 -8.54 19.01 0.01
CA GLN A 95 -7.09 18.80 0.17
C GLN A 95 -6.63 17.43 -0.37
N TYR A 96 -7.49 16.42 -0.26
CA TYR A 96 -7.27 15.10 -0.87
C TYR A 96 -7.25 15.16 -2.39
N VAL A 97 -8.24 15.86 -2.98
CA VAL A 97 -8.34 16.05 -4.43
C VAL A 97 -7.13 16.83 -4.94
N ASP A 98 -6.78 17.94 -4.30
CA ASP A 98 -5.65 18.78 -4.70
C ASP A 98 -4.32 18.04 -4.68
N SER A 99 -4.14 17.08 -3.77
CA SER A 99 -2.92 16.25 -3.68
C SER A 99 -2.90 15.13 -4.73
N PHE A 100 -4.06 14.52 -5.01
CA PHE A 100 -4.16 13.38 -5.92
C PHE A 100 -4.15 13.77 -7.40
N VAL A 101 -4.78 14.90 -7.74
CA VAL A 101 -4.89 15.41 -9.11
C VAL A 101 -3.54 15.56 -9.82
N PRO A 102 -2.52 16.26 -9.29
CA PRO A 102 -1.24 16.41 -9.98
C PRO A 102 -0.54 15.07 -10.23
N LEU A 103 -0.71 14.13 -9.30
CA LEU A 103 -0.15 12.78 -9.41
C LEU A 103 -0.84 11.98 -10.52
N ALA A 104 -2.17 12.04 -10.59
CA ALA A 104 -2.95 11.41 -11.65
C ALA A 104 -2.60 12.01 -13.04
N VAL A 105 -2.41 13.33 -13.11
CA VAL A 105 -1.98 14.02 -14.34
C VAL A 105 -0.59 13.55 -14.76
N LEU A 106 0.35 13.39 -13.83
CA LEU A 106 1.69 12.88 -14.13
C LEU A 106 1.63 11.48 -14.76
N VAL A 107 0.87 10.56 -14.16
CA VAL A 107 0.67 9.21 -14.68
C VAL A 107 0.04 9.25 -16.07
N LEU A 108 -0.99 10.08 -16.27
CA LEU A 108 -1.64 10.25 -17.56
C LEU A 108 -0.65 10.74 -18.63
N LEU A 109 0.20 11.72 -18.31
CA LEU A 109 1.21 12.24 -19.22
C LEU A 109 2.26 11.18 -19.58
N CYS A 110 2.72 10.37 -18.63
CA CYS A 110 3.63 9.24 -18.91
C CYS A 110 3.00 8.22 -19.87
N LEU A 111 1.72 7.90 -19.68
CA LEU A 111 0.97 7.05 -20.61
C LEU A 111 0.88 7.70 -21.99
N LEU A 112 0.47 8.98 -22.05
CA LEU A 112 0.36 9.73 -23.29
C LEU A 112 1.69 9.75 -24.05
N GLN A 113 2.81 9.91 -23.35
CA GLN A 113 4.15 9.90 -23.91
C GLN A 113 4.50 8.52 -24.50
N ALA A 114 4.22 7.44 -23.78
CA ALA A 114 4.41 6.09 -24.30
C ALA A 114 3.59 5.83 -25.58
N TYR A 115 2.35 6.29 -25.62
CA TYR A 115 1.49 6.20 -26.81
C TYR A 115 1.94 7.15 -27.92
N ALA A 116 2.37 8.37 -27.61
CA ALA A 116 2.89 9.34 -28.58
C ALA A 116 4.15 8.81 -29.27
N TYR A 117 5.04 8.13 -28.56
CA TYR A 117 6.20 7.47 -29.18
C TYR A 117 5.80 6.34 -30.13
N ARG A 118 4.74 5.58 -29.80
CA ARG A 118 4.19 4.57 -30.71
C ARG A 118 3.55 5.22 -31.93
N LEU A 119 2.78 6.29 -31.72
CA LEU A 119 2.09 7.04 -32.77
C LEU A 119 3.09 7.70 -33.72
N ARG A 120 4.19 8.27 -33.22
CA ARG A 120 5.28 8.83 -34.05
C ARG A 120 5.80 7.81 -35.06
N ARG A 121 5.93 6.54 -34.67
CA ARG A 121 6.34 5.49 -35.60
C ARG A 121 5.29 5.21 -36.68
N VAL A 122 4.00 5.22 -36.31
CA VAL A 122 2.90 5.06 -37.27
C VAL A 122 2.87 6.22 -38.26
N ILE A 123 2.97 7.45 -37.76
CA ILE A 123 3.02 8.66 -38.58
C ILE A 123 4.24 8.62 -39.53
N ALA A 124 5.43 8.30 -39.02
CA ALA A 124 6.63 8.18 -39.85
C ALA A 124 6.50 7.09 -40.92
N SER A 125 5.83 5.97 -40.61
CA SER A 125 5.58 4.89 -41.58
C SER A 125 4.63 5.32 -42.70
N PHE A 126 3.70 6.21 -42.40
CA PHE A 126 2.77 6.77 -43.37
C PHE A 126 3.48 7.72 -44.34
N TYR A 127 4.34 8.62 -43.83
CA TYR A 127 5.07 9.59 -44.67
C TYR A 127 6.28 8.99 -45.41
N PHE A 128 7.00 8.01 -44.84
CA PHE A 128 8.22 7.45 -45.41
C PHE A 128 8.19 5.91 -45.54
N PRO A 129 7.30 5.35 -46.38
CA PRO A 129 7.08 3.90 -46.46
C PRO A 129 8.31 3.12 -46.95
N LYS A 130 9.13 3.74 -47.82
CA LYS A 130 10.35 3.11 -48.37
C LYS A 130 11.39 2.82 -47.27
N GLN A 131 11.57 3.74 -46.32
CA GLN A 131 12.56 3.58 -45.26
C GLN A 131 12.09 2.60 -44.18
N GLU A 132 10.81 2.65 -43.79
CA GLU A 132 10.26 1.72 -42.80
C GLU A 132 10.27 0.28 -43.32
N LYS A 133 9.94 0.05 -44.61
CA LYS A 133 10.01 -1.28 -45.22
C LYS A 133 11.43 -1.87 -45.12
N SER A 134 12.46 -1.09 -45.42
CA SER A 134 13.86 -1.54 -45.29
C SER A 134 14.24 -1.89 -43.85
N ARG A 135 13.83 -1.08 -42.88
CA ARG A 135 14.06 -1.34 -41.44
C ARG A 135 13.36 -2.62 -40.98
N VAL A 136 12.11 -2.82 -41.38
CA VAL A 136 11.33 -4.03 -41.06
C VAL A 136 11.95 -5.27 -41.69
N LEU A 137 12.36 -5.20 -42.96
CA LEU A 137 12.98 -6.32 -43.65
C LEU A 137 14.33 -6.71 -43.02
N TYR A 138 15.12 -5.72 -42.62
CA TYR A 138 16.35 -5.93 -41.86
C TYR A 138 16.08 -6.62 -40.52
N LEU A 139 15.12 -6.11 -39.72
CA LEU A 139 14.76 -6.68 -38.43
C LEU A 139 14.25 -8.13 -38.58
N TYR A 140 13.41 -8.38 -39.58
CA TYR A 140 12.91 -9.71 -39.90
C TYR A 140 14.05 -10.67 -40.19
N ASN A 141 14.97 -10.31 -41.10
CA ASN A 141 16.11 -11.13 -41.45
C ASN A 141 17.04 -11.38 -40.25
N LYS A 142 17.22 -10.38 -39.38
CA LYS A 142 17.99 -10.52 -38.14
C LYS A 142 17.36 -11.55 -37.19
N LEU A 143 16.05 -11.44 -36.94
CA LEU A 143 15.30 -12.37 -36.10
C LEU A 143 15.31 -13.80 -36.68
N LEU A 144 15.15 -13.92 -38.00
CA LEU A 144 15.20 -15.21 -38.69
C LEU A 144 16.56 -15.88 -38.53
N ARG A 145 17.66 -15.13 -38.71
CA ARG A 145 19.02 -15.62 -38.46
C ARG A 145 19.24 -16.04 -37.01
N GLN A 146 18.75 -15.27 -36.04
CA GLN A 146 18.84 -15.63 -34.63
C GLN A 146 18.12 -16.94 -34.33
N ARG A 147 16.89 -17.11 -34.84
CA ARG A 147 16.13 -18.36 -34.68
C ARG A 147 16.84 -19.54 -35.33
N HIS A 148 17.35 -19.39 -36.54
CA HIS A 148 18.09 -20.44 -37.23
C HIS A 148 19.36 -20.85 -36.46
N CYS A 149 20.12 -19.86 -35.96
CA CYS A 149 21.29 -20.10 -35.12
C CYS A 149 20.90 -20.83 -33.82
N PHE A 150 19.85 -20.39 -33.13
CA PHE A 150 19.36 -21.04 -31.93
C PHE A 150 18.98 -22.50 -32.17
N VAL A 151 18.17 -22.78 -33.21
CA VAL A 151 17.78 -24.15 -33.57
C VAL A 151 18.98 -25.01 -33.91
N ARG A 152 19.95 -24.46 -34.65
CA ARG A 152 21.20 -25.17 -34.98
C ARG A 152 21.98 -25.54 -33.71
N LEU A 153 22.17 -24.58 -32.81
CA LEU A 153 22.86 -24.82 -31.53
C LEU A 153 22.12 -25.86 -30.67
N GLN A 154 20.79 -25.81 -30.61
CA GLN A 154 20.00 -26.80 -29.88
C GLN A 154 20.13 -28.19 -30.50
N ARG A 155 20.08 -28.32 -31.83
CA ARG A 155 20.30 -29.60 -32.53
C ARG A 155 21.69 -30.16 -32.27
N GLU A 156 22.72 -29.33 -32.32
CA GLU A 156 24.08 -29.74 -32.00
C GLU A 156 24.22 -30.19 -30.54
N ARG A 157 23.56 -29.51 -29.60
CA ARG A 157 23.52 -29.93 -28.18
C ARG A 157 22.84 -31.29 -28.01
N ILE A 158 21.69 -31.50 -28.65
CA ILE A 158 20.96 -32.79 -28.61
C ILE A 158 21.82 -33.89 -29.23
N ALA A 159 22.39 -33.67 -30.42
CA ALA A 159 23.25 -34.64 -31.09
C ALA A 159 24.49 -35.01 -30.25
N ARG A 160 25.12 -34.03 -29.59
CA ARG A 160 26.23 -34.29 -28.65
C ARG A 160 25.77 -35.12 -27.44
N ARG A 161 24.56 -34.87 -26.92
CA ARG A 161 24.01 -35.62 -25.79
C ARG A 161 23.70 -37.07 -26.16
N VAL A 162 23.10 -37.29 -27.33
CA VAL A 162 22.86 -38.63 -27.90
C VAL A 162 24.17 -39.37 -28.15
N ARG A 163 25.23 -38.69 -28.63
CA ARG A 163 26.55 -39.31 -28.78
C ARG A 163 27.20 -39.71 -27.46
N ARG A 164 27.02 -38.92 -26.38
CA ARG A 164 27.58 -39.24 -25.06
C ARG A 164 26.83 -40.37 -24.35
N TYR A 165 25.52 -40.43 -24.53
CA TYR A 165 24.66 -41.49 -24.00
C TYR A 165 23.87 -42.12 -25.15
N PRO A 166 24.51 -42.93 -26.00
CA PRO A 166 23.78 -43.67 -27.02
C PRO A 166 22.78 -44.55 -26.28
N ALA A 167 21.50 -44.44 -26.65
CA ALA A 167 20.47 -45.29 -26.06
C ALA A 167 20.87 -46.75 -26.29
N VAL A 168 20.70 -47.61 -25.28
CA VAL A 168 21.01 -49.05 -25.40
C VAL A 168 20.33 -49.65 -26.64
N GLY A 169 19.14 -49.16 -26.97
CA GLY A 169 18.42 -49.48 -28.20
C GLY A 169 19.18 -49.14 -29.49
N THR A 170 19.87 -48.00 -29.59
CA THR A 170 20.64 -47.64 -30.80
C THR A 170 21.90 -48.49 -30.96
N VAL A 171 22.55 -48.88 -29.85
CA VAL A 171 23.73 -49.78 -29.89
C VAL A 171 23.32 -51.20 -30.25
N LEU A 172 22.21 -51.70 -29.70
CA LEU A 172 21.64 -52.99 -30.06
C LEU A 172 21.19 -53.04 -31.52
N LEU A 173 20.58 -51.97 -32.04
CA LEU A 173 20.15 -51.88 -33.43
C LEU A 173 21.35 -51.82 -34.38
N GLU A 174 22.39 -51.05 -34.07
CA GLU A 174 23.66 -51.07 -34.81
C GLU A 174 24.33 -52.45 -34.78
N TRP A 175 24.35 -53.12 -33.62
CA TRP A 175 24.90 -54.46 -33.47
C TRP A 175 24.10 -55.52 -34.25
N CYS A 176 22.76 -55.48 -34.19
CA CYS A 176 21.87 -56.35 -34.97
C CYS A 176 22.04 -56.12 -36.47
N CYS A 177 22.09 -54.87 -36.93
CA CYS A 177 22.34 -54.54 -38.34
C CYS A 177 23.74 -54.99 -38.81
N ARG A 178 24.75 -54.98 -37.92
CA ARG A 178 26.09 -55.53 -38.21
C ARG A 178 26.08 -57.05 -38.32
N ARG A 179 25.31 -57.72 -37.45
CA ARG A 179 25.24 -59.19 -37.40
C ARG A 179 24.38 -59.75 -38.55
N TRP A 180 23.34 -59.03 -38.97
CA TRP A 180 22.36 -59.48 -39.97
C TRP A 180 22.21 -58.44 -41.09
N PRO A 181 23.07 -58.49 -42.14
CA PRO A 181 23.07 -57.50 -43.22
C PRO A 181 21.80 -57.56 -44.11
N ARG A 182 21.01 -58.63 -44.02
CA ARG A 182 19.76 -58.82 -44.79
C ARG A 182 18.58 -57.97 -44.29
N LEU A 183 18.64 -57.42 -43.07
CA LEU A 183 17.61 -56.51 -42.53
C LEU A 183 17.75 -55.05 -42.99
N ARG A 184 18.76 -54.73 -43.82
CA ARG A 184 19.09 -53.37 -44.28
C ARG A 184 18.49 -53.04 -45.66
N ARG A 185 17.40 -53.70 -46.05
CA ARG A 185 16.65 -53.41 -47.29
C ARG A 185 15.35 -52.70 -46.96
#